data_AF-A0A355T1S0-F1
#
_entry.id   AF-A0A355T1S0-F1
#
_cell.length_a   1.000
_cell.length_b   1.000
_cell.length_c   1.000
_cell.angle_alpha   90.00
_cell.angle_beta   90.00
_cell.angle_gamma   90.00
#
_symmetry.space_group_name_H-M   'P 1'
#
loop_
_entity.id
_entity.type
_entity.pdbx_description
1 polymer ?
#
loop_
_entity_poly.entity_id
_entity_poly.type
_entity_poly.pdbx_seq_one_letter_code
_entity_poly.pdbx_strand_id
1 'polypeptide(L)'
;RRPVSDVKKVSIVGATGNNLKNVAAEIPLGTFTCVTGVSGGGKSTLLIETIYKAIARRLNNARTHPAPFDQIEGLEHLDKIIDIDQSPIGRTPRSNPATYTGAFTHIRDWFAGLPEAKARGYKPGRFSFNVKGGRCEACQGDGVIKIEMHFLPDV
;
A
#
# COMPACT_ATOMS: atom_id res chain seq x y z
N ARG A 1 14.25 -13.22 27.23
CA ARG A 1 13.79 -12.02 26.48
C ARG A 1 15.04 -11.21 26.13
N ARG A 2 15.22 -10.76 24.88
CA ARG A 2 16.34 -9.85 24.56
C ARG A 2 16.05 -8.49 25.22
N PRO A 3 16.94 -7.96 26.07
CA PRO A 3 16.78 -6.62 26.61
C PRO A 3 16.81 -5.60 25.48
N VAL A 4 15.88 -4.65 25.53
CA VAL A 4 15.80 -3.52 24.59
C VAL A 4 16.64 -2.39 25.20
N SER A 5 17.96 -2.42 24.98
CA SER A 5 18.85 -1.35 25.44
C SER A 5 19.17 -0.39 24.28
N ASP A 6 19.01 0.91 24.51
CA ASP A 6 19.30 2.01 23.57
C ASP A 6 18.62 1.94 22.20
N VAL A 7 17.32 1.67 22.21
CA VAL A 7 16.55 1.61 20.97
C VAL A 7 15.93 2.98 20.69
N LYS A 8 16.32 3.57 19.55
CA LYS A 8 15.68 4.75 18.96
C LYS A 8 14.16 4.59 19.00
N LYS A 9 13.42 5.66 19.29
CA LYS A 9 11.97 5.59 19.46
C LYS A 9 11.26 6.76 18.78
N VAL A 10 10.00 6.54 18.45
CA VAL A 10 9.06 7.60 18.08
C VAL A 10 8.07 7.75 19.23
N SER A 11 7.91 8.97 19.74
CA SER A 11 6.95 9.30 20.79
C SER A 11 5.80 10.11 20.23
N ILE A 12 4.59 9.80 20.67
CA ILE A 12 3.39 10.63 20.47
C ILE A 12 2.94 11.12 21.85
N VAL A 13 2.60 12.39 21.94
CA VAL A 13 2.10 13.03 23.17
C VAL A 13 0.79 13.71 22.88
N GLY A 14 -0.17 13.53 23.81
CA GLY A 14 -1.43 14.26 23.80
C GLY A 14 -2.42 13.86 22.72
N ALA A 15 -2.40 12.61 22.25
CA ALA A 15 -3.34 12.17 21.22
C ALA A 15 -4.78 12.13 21.78
N THR A 16 -5.67 12.89 21.13
CA THR A 16 -7.07 13.11 21.58
C THR A 16 -8.11 12.84 20.47
N GLY A 17 -7.68 12.31 19.32
CA GLY A 17 -8.60 11.91 18.26
C GLY A 17 -9.67 10.91 18.69
N ASN A 18 -10.90 11.08 18.19
CA ASN A 18 -12.06 10.25 18.51
C ASN A 18 -12.24 9.99 20.01
N ASN A 19 -12.01 8.76 20.47
CA ASN A 19 -12.17 8.34 21.85
C ASN A 19 -10.85 8.28 22.64
N LEU A 20 -9.72 8.71 22.07
CA LEU A 20 -8.43 8.75 22.77
C LEU A 20 -8.49 9.77 23.91
N LYS A 21 -7.97 9.39 25.08
CA LYS A 21 -8.00 10.18 26.31
C LYS A 21 -6.62 10.73 26.63
N ASN A 22 -6.19 11.75 25.88
CA ASN A 22 -4.88 12.41 26.06
C ASN A 22 -3.71 11.40 26.08
N VAL A 23 -3.69 10.49 25.11
CA VAL A 23 -2.79 9.33 25.10
C VAL A 23 -1.38 9.76 24.72
N ALA A 24 -0.40 9.33 25.53
CA ALA A 24 1.01 9.35 25.18
C ALA A 24 1.52 7.92 24.99
N ALA A 25 2.35 7.69 23.98
CA ALA A 25 2.92 6.37 23.69
C ALA A 25 4.29 6.48 23.05
N GLU A 26 5.15 5.49 23.31
CA GLU A 26 6.47 5.36 22.71
C GLU A 26 6.53 4.07 21.89
N ILE A 27 7.01 4.19 20.65
CA ILE A 27 7.18 3.08 19.72
C ILE A 27 8.68 2.89 19.51
N PRO A 28 9.28 1.79 20.01
CA PRO A 28 10.67 1.46 19.72
C PRO A 28 10.83 1.11 18.24
N LEU A 29 11.90 1.62 17.64
CA LEU A 29 12.28 1.39 16.24
C LEU A 29 13.19 0.16 16.12
N GLY A 30 13.24 -0.48 14.96
CA GLY A 30 14.05 -1.69 14.77
C GLY A 30 13.53 -2.91 15.55
N THR A 31 12.31 -2.83 16.09
CA THR A 31 11.63 -3.93 16.77
C THR A 31 10.33 -4.29 16.06
N PHE A 32 9.86 -5.52 16.28
CA PHE A 32 8.53 -5.93 15.88
C PHE A 32 7.52 -5.54 16.97
N THR A 33 6.86 -4.40 16.78
CA THR A 33 5.98 -3.80 17.77
C THR A 33 4.52 -4.10 17.44
N CYS A 34 3.80 -4.70 18.39
CA CYS A 34 2.37 -4.98 18.27
C CYS A 34 1.56 -4.03 19.15
N VAL A 35 0.53 -3.41 18.57
CA VAL A 35 -0.51 -2.68 19.33
C VAL A 35 -1.77 -3.54 19.40
N THR A 36 -2.18 -3.89 20.61
CA THR A 36 -3.31 -4.78 20.86
C THR A 36 -4.39 -4.06 21.69
N GLY A 37 -5.55 -4.72 21.85
CA GLY A 37 -6.69 -4.18 22.57
C GLY A 37 -8.01 -4.51 21.89
N VAL A 38 -9.13 -4.34 22.60
CA VAL A 38 -10.48 -4.68 22.11
C VAL A 38 -10.90 -3.84 20.89
N SER A 39 -11.86 -4.34 20.11
CA SER A 39 -12.48 -3.54 19.04
C SER A 39 -13.07 -2.25 19.61
N GLY A 40 -12.95 -1.14 18.87
CA GLY A 40 -13.36 0.18 19.36
C GLY A 40 -12.40 0.84 20.37
N GLY A 41 -11.35 0.15 20.84
CA GLY A 41 -10.39 0.70 21.82
C GLY A 41 -9.48 1.83 21.32
N GLY A 42 -9.68 2.37 20.12
CA GLY A 42 -8.91 3.50 19.60
C GLY A 42 -7.59 3.16 18.90
N LYS A 43 -7.26 1.87 18.70
CA LYS A 43 -6.00 1.43 18.05
C LYS A 43 -5.77 2.06 16.67
N SER A 44 -6.77 1.97 15.78
CA SER A 44 -6.69 2.55 14.43
C SER A 44 -6.66 4.08 14.49
N THR A 45 -7.37 4.69 15.45
CA THR A 45 -7.29 6.14 15.65
C THR A 45 -5.88 6.57 16.01
N LEU A 46 -5.23 5.86 16.94
CA LEU A 46 -3.86 6.17 17.36
C LEU A 46 -2.85 5.91 16.23
N LEU A 47 -2.84 4.72 15.66
CA LEU A 47 -1.83 4.32 14.68
C LEU A 47 -2.04 4.94 13.30
N ILE A 48 -3.24 4.84 12.75
CA ILE A 48 -3.52 5.21 11.35
C ILE A 48 -3.91 6.68 11.29
N GLU A 49 -4.95 7.07 12.03
CA GLU A 49 -5.51 8.43 11.93
C GLU A 49 -4.61 9.51 12.56
N THR A 50 -3.79 9.15 13.54
CA THR A 50 -2.91 10.10 14.24
C THR A 50 -1.45 9.93 13.78
N ILE A 51 -0.77 8.85 14.21
CA ILE A 51 0.67 8.68 14.03
C ILE A 51 1.04 8.58 12.54
N TYR A 52 0.42 7.66 11.79
CA TYR A 52 0.74 7.47 10.38
C TYR A 52 0.49 8.76 9.57
N LYS A 53 -0.69 9.36 9.69
CA LYS A 53 -1.01 10.60 8.97
C LYS A 53 -0.08 11.76 9.36
N ALA A 54 0.33 11.86 10.62
CA ALA A 54 1.25 12.91 11.07
C ALA A 54 2.65 12.72 10.47
N ILE A 55 3.17 11.50 10.50
CA ILE A 55 4.49 11.16 9.94
C ILE A 55 4.47 11.25 8.42
N ALA A 56 3.45 10.71 7.74
CA ALA A 56 3.32 10.76 6.29
C ALA A 56 3.23 12.20 5.77
N ARG A 57 2.57 13.10 6.50
CA ARG A 57 2.54 14.53 6.16
C ARG A 57 3.93 15.17 6.25
N ARG A 58 4.73 14.82 7.27
CA ARG A 58 6.05 15.42 7.50
C ARG A 58 7.16 14.82 6.63
N LEU A 59 7.18 13.50 6.44
CA LEU A 59 8.27 12.79 5.76
C LEU A 59 7.95 12.45 4.30
N ASN A 60 6.68 12.12 3.99
CA ASN A 60 6.28 11.69 2.64
C ASN A 60 5.59 12.80 1.84
N ASN A 61 5.50 14.03 2.38
CA ASN A 61 4.71 15.14 1.80
C ASN A 61 3.25 14.77 1.48
N ALA A 62 2.67 13.86 2.25
CA ALA A 62 1.30 13.42 2.04
C ALA A 62 0.30 14.54 2.40
N ARG A 63 -0.77 14.69 1.61
CA ARG A 63 -1.89 15.60 1.90
C ARG A 63 -2.87 14.94 2.87
N THR A 64 -2.40 14.67 4.08
CA THR A 64 -3.18 14.03 5.15
C THR A 64 -3.48 15.02 6.27
N HIS A 65 -4.61 14.81 6.93
CA HIS A 65 -5.00 15.55 8.13
C HIS A 65 -4.96 14.58 9.32
N PRO A 66 -3.90 14.60 10.15
CA PRO A 66 -3.85 13.76 11.33
C PRO A 66 -4.92 14.19 12.33
N ALA A 67 -5.46 13.22 13.07
CA ALA A 67 -6.32 13.50 14.22
C ALA A 67 -5.54 14.29 15.30
N PRO A 68 -6.23 15.02 16.20
CA PRO A 68 -5.55 15.90 17.17
C PRO A 68 -4.53 15.19 18.07
N PHE A 69 -3.37 15.81 18.21
CA PHE A 69 -2.29 15.45 19.12
C PHE A 69 -1.46 16.71 19.44
N ASP A 70 -0.70 16.70 20.54
CA ASP A 70 0.12 17.85 20.95
C ASP A 70 1.47 17.83 20.22
N GLN A 71 2.19 16.71 20.32
CA GLN A 71 3.54 16.61 19.77
C GLN A 71 3.88 15.18 19.31
N ILE A 72 4.75 15.09 18.31
CA ILE A 72 5.39 13.85 17.87
C ILE A 72 6.89 14.08 17.71
N GLU A 73 7.71 13.19 18.28
CA GLU A 73 9.17 13.30 18.34
C GLU A 73 9.86 12.02 17.82
N GLY A 74 11.17 12.08 17.59
CA GLY A 74 11.96 10.95 17.08
C GLY A 74 11.81 10.72 15.57
N LEU A 75 11.30 11.71 14.83
CA LEU A 75 11.13 11.62 13.38
C LEU A 75 12.46 11.67 12.62
N GLU A 76 13.49 12.25 13.21
CA GLU A 76 14.87 12.27 12.72
C GLU A 76 15.49 10.86 12.60
N HIS A 77 14.84 9.84 13.17
CA HIS A 77 15.24 8.44 13.04
C HIS A 77 14.56 7.72 11.86
N LEU A 78 13.68 8.39 11.13
CA LEU A 78 12.87 7.82 10.05
C LEU A 78 13.08 8.58 8.74
N ASP A 79 13.32 7.84 7.66
CA ASP A 79 13.37 8.43 6.31
C ASP A 79 11.98 8.46 5.65
N LYS A 80 11.14 7.47 5.96
CA LYS A 80 9.82 7.27 5.37
C LYS A 80 8.92 6.48 6.30
N ILE A 81 7.62 6.60 6.08
CA ILE A 81 6.61 5.70 6.66
C ILE A 81 5.80 5.03 5.56
N ILE A 82 5.43 3.76 5.75
CA ILE A 82 4.63 2.98 4.81
C ILE A 82 3.51 2.33 5.60
N ASP A 83 2.28 2.55 5.15
CA ASP A 83 1.10 1.82 5.61
C ASP A 83 0.79 0.71 4.61
N ILE A 84 0.59 -0.50 5.12
CA ILE A 84 0.19 -1.67 4.33
C ILE A 84 -1.17 -2.09 4.88
N ASP A 85 -2.21 -1.72 4.15
CA ASP A 85 -3.60 -1.89 4.57
C ASP A 85 -4.27 -3.10 3.88
N GLN A 86 -5.58 -3.21 4.09
CA GLN A 86 -6.43 -4.25 3.49
C GLN A 86 -7.19 -3.74 2.27
N SER A 87 -6.82 -2.58 1.73
CA SER A 87 -7.48 -2.06 0.54
C SER A 87 -7.19 -2.97 -0.66
N PRO A 88 -8.15 -3.16 -1.58
CA PRO A 88 -7.90 -3.95 -2.77
C PRO A 88 -6.76 -3.36 -3.60
N ILE A 89 -5.85 -4.23 -4.02
CA ILE A 89 -4.65 -3.91 -4.81
C ILE A 89 -4.99 -3.17 -6.12
N GLY A 90 -6.16 -3.45 -6.69
CA GLY A 90 -6.71 -2.72 -7.82
C GLY A 90 -8.21 -2.95 -7.93
N ARG A 91 -8.88 -2.05 -8.66
CA ARG A 91 -10.34 -2.11 -8.89
C ARG A 91 -10.70 -2.66 -10.26
N THR A 92 -9.72 -3.16 -11.01
CA THR A 92 -9.91 -3.68 -12.37
C THR A 92 -9.36 -5.10 -12.47
N PRO A 93 -9.90 -5.94 -13.37
CA PRO A 93 -9.34 -7.27 -13.67
C PRO A 93 -7.89 -7.26 -14.16
N ARG A 94 -7.39 -6.08 -14.57
CA ARG A 94 -6.03 -5.87 -15.06
C ARG A 94 -4.98 -5.81 -13.95
N SER A 95 -5.41 -5.62 -12.70
CA SER A 95 -4.52 -5.68 -11.55
C SER A 95 -4.51 -7.09 -10.98
N ASN A 96 -3.32 -7.65 -10.84
CA ASN A 96 -3.09 -8.99 -10.31
C ASN A 96 -1.73 -9.01 -9.58
N PRO A 97 -1.40 -10.09 -8.84
CA PRO A 97 -0.15 -10.13 -8.08
C PRO A 97 1.11 -9.89 -8.92
N ALA A 98 1.15 -10.37 -10.16
CA ALA A 98 2.31 -10.19 -11.04
C ALA A 98 2.49 -8.74 -11.51
N THR A 99 1.38 -8.04 -11.79
CA THR A 99 1.43 -6.62 -12.17
C THR A 99 1.72 -5.72 -10.97
N TYR A 100 1.14 -6.01 -9.81
CA TYR A 100 1.33 -5.20 -8.60
C TYR A 100 2.76 -5.26 -8.06
N THR A 101 3.36 -6.45 -8.06
CA THR A 101 4.76 -6.63 -7.62
C THR A 101 5.79 -6.16 -8.66
N GLY A 102 5.36 -5.81 -9.88
CA GLY A 102 6.25 -5.50 -11.00
C GLY A 102 6.85 -6.73 -11.70
N ALA A 103 6.65 -7.93 -11.17
CA ALA A 103 7.17 -9.18 -11.73
C ALA A 103 6.77 -9.40 -13.20
N PHE A 104 5.56 -8.97 -13.58
CA PHE A 104 5.07 -9.12 -14.95
C PHE A 104 5.91 -8.37 -15.98
N THR A 105 6.64 -7.32 -15.60
CA THR A 105 7.60 -6.65 -16.49
C THR A 105 8.73 -7.58 -16.88
N HIS A 106 9.35 -8.24 -15.90
CA HIS A 106 10.44 -9.19 -16.16
C HIS A 106 9.97 -10.40 -16.99
N ILE A 107 8.75 -10.88 -16.74
CA ILE A 107 8.15 -11.94 -17.56
C ILE A 107 8.02 -11.48 -19.01
N ARG A 108 7.46 -10.30 -19.28
CA ARG A 108 7.31 -9.77 -20.64
C ARG A 108 8.64 -9.54 -21.35
N ASP A 109 9.65 -9.05 -20.62
CA ASP A 109 11.00 -8.86 -21.17
C ASP A 109 11.63 -10.20 -21.55
N TRP A 110 11.45 -11.23 -20.72
CA TRP A 110 11.89 -12.59 -21.03
C TRP A 110 11.21 -13.14 -22.29
N PHE A 111 9.88 -13.01 -22.42
CA PHE A 111 9.15 -13.44 -23.62
C PHE A 111 9.61 -12.71 -24.89
N ALA A 112 9.91 -11.42 -24.80
CA ALA A 112 10.46 -10.65 -25.92
C ALA A 112 11.89 -11.10 -26.30
N GLY A 113 12.60 -11.77 -25.38
CA GLY A 113 13.94 -12.33 -25.60
C GLY A 113 13.97 -13.62 -26.43
N LEU A 114 12.84 -14.33 -26.57
CA LEU A 114 12.75 -15.62 -27.25
C LEU A 114 13.03 -15.49 -28.77
N PRO A 115 13.62 -16.53 -29.41
CA PRO A 115 13.97 -16.50 -30.83
C PRO A 115 12.79 -16.12 -31.74
N GLU A 116 11.61 -16.71 -31.52
CA GLU A 116 10.40 -16.46 -32.31
C GLU A 116 9.89 -15.03 -32.12
N ALA A 117 10.00 -14.49 -30.90
CA ALA A 117 9.61 -13.12 -30.60
C ALA A 117 10.52 -12.14 -31.33
N LYS A 118 11.85 -12.39 -31.31
CA LYS A 118 12.84 -11.59 -32.05
C LYS A 118 12.62 -11.65 -33.57
N ALA A 119 12.43 -12.85 -34.12
CA ALA A 119 12.18 -13.04 -35.56
C ALA A 119 10.93 -12.30 -36.04
N ARG A 120 9.90 -12.17 -35.19
CA ARG A 120 8.65 -11.45 -35.48
C ARG A 120 8.67 -9.96 -35.07
N GLY A 121 9.78 -9.46 -34.53
CA GLY A 121 9.89 -8.08 -34.04
C GLY A 121 9.03 -7.76 -32.82
N TYR A 122 8.64 -8.76 -32.03
CA TYR A 122 7.81 -8.59 -30.85
C TYR A 122 8.58 -7.97 -29.69
N LYS A 123 8.12 -6.80 -29.25
CA LYS A 123 8.62 -6.09 -28.06
C LYS A 123 7.84 -6.50 -26.80
N PRO A 124 8.29 -6.15 -25.58
CA PRO A 124 7.57 -6.47 -24.34
C PRO A 124 6.11 -6.01 -24.30
N GLY A 125 5.76 -4.97 -25.07
CA GLY A 125 4.38 -4.50 -25.23
C GLY A 125 3.46 -5.51 -25.90
N ARG A 126 3.98 -6.40 -26.78
CA ARG A 126 3.20 -7.47 -27.41
C ARG A 126 2.68 -8.48 -26.37
N PHE A 127 3.41 -8.67 -25.28
CA PHE A 127 3.05 -9.60 -24.21
C PHE A 127 2.29 -8.91 -23.07
N SER A 128 1.83 -7.67 -23.27
CA SER A 128 1.02 -6.95 -22.30
C SER A 128 -0.45 -7.01 -22.68
N PHE A 129 -1.29 -7.50 -21.77
CA PHE A 129 -2.74 -7.42 -21.93
C PHE A 129 -3.29 -5.99 -21.81
N ASN A 130 -2.47 -5.04 -21.34
CA ASN A 130 -2.87 -3.63 -21.21
C ASN A 130 -2.69 -2.80 -22.49
N VAL A 131 -2.01 -3.32 -23.51
CA VAL A 131 -1.64 -2.57 -24.72
C VAL A 131 -2.22 -3.22 -25.96
N LYS A 132 -2.72 -2.41 -26.90
CA LYS A 132 -3.20 -2.89 -28.21
C LYS A 132 -2.07 -3.58 -28.98
N GLY A 133 -2.44 -4.61 -29.74
CA GLY A 133 -1.53 -5.33 -30.63
C GLY A 133 -1.42 -6.80 -30.29
N GLY A 134 -1.06 -7.16 -29.05
CA GLY A 134 -0.92 -8.57 -28.65
C GLY A 134 -1.99 -9.10 -27.69
N ARG A 135 -2.80 -8.22 -27.10
CA ARG A 135 -3.95 -8.59 -26.29
C ARG A 135 -5.12 -9.08 -27.17
N CYS A 136 -6.09 -9.76 -26.56
CA CYS A 136 -7.37 -10.02 -27.20
C CYS A 136 -8.16 -8.70 -27.31
N GLU A 137 -8.52 -8.28 -28.54
CA GLU A 137 -9.28 -7.03 -28.73
C GLU A 137 -10.78 -7.19 -28.41
N ALA A 138 -11.32 -8.42 -28.43
CA ALA A 138 -12.73 -8.67 -28.10
C ALA A 138 -13.06 -8.35 -26.64
N CYS A 139 -12.22 -8.81 -25.69
CA CYS A 139 -12.33 -8.45 -24.27
C CYS A 139 -11.37 -7.32 -23.87
N GLN A 140 -10.72 -6.68 -24.84
CA GLN A 140 -9.71 -5.64 -24.63
C GLN A 140 -8.57 -6.01 -23.66
N GLY A 141 -8.29 -7.30 -23.48
CA GLY A 141 -7.27 -7.82 -22.57
C GLY A 141 -7.74 -8.09 -21.14
N ASP A 142 -9.03 -7.91 -20.83
CA ASP A 142 -9.57 -8.17 -19.49
C ASP A 142 -9.74 -9.67 -19.21
N GLY A 143 -9.75 -10.51 -20.25
CA GLY A 143 -9.96 -11.96 -20.14
C GLY A 143 -11.40 -12.37 -19.83
N VAL A 144 -12.27 -11.40 -19.51
CA VAL A 144 -13.70 -11.53 -19.27
C VAL A 144 -14.43 -10.38 -19.98
N ILE A 145 -15.70 -10.59 -20.34
CA ILE A 145 -16.57 -9.53 -20.87
C ILE A 145 -17.56 -9.19 -19.77
N LYS A 146 -17.48 -7.97 -19.25
CA LYS A 146 -18.37 -7.48 -18.20
C LYS A 146 -19.70 -7.07 -18.83
N ILE A 147 -20.81 -7.63 -18.36
CA ILE A 147 -22.15 -7.26 -18.84
C ILE A 147 -22.79 -6.36 -17.78
N GLU A 148 -22.98 -5.08 -18.12
CA GLU A 148 -23.66 -4.14 -17.24
C GLU A 148 -25.15 -4.51 -17.12
N MET A 149 -25.61 -4.71 -15.88
CA MET A 149 -27.01 -5.00 -15.59
C MET A 149 -27.61 -3.85 -14.79
N HIS A 150 -28.77 -3.34 -15.22
CA HIS A 150 -29.37 -2.14 -14.64
C HIS A 150 -29.71 -2.22 -13.14
N PHE A 151 -29.92 -3.43 -12.60
CA PHE A 151 -30.41 -3.63 -11.23
C PHE A 151 -29.71 -4.76 -10.46
N LEU A 152 -28.66 -5.36 -11.03
CA LEU A 152 -27.90 -6.43 -10.42
C LEU A 152 -26.42 -6.05 -10.42
N PRO A 153 -25.64 -6.51 -9.43
CA PRO A 153 -24.19 -6.37 -9.50
C PRO A 153 -23.69 -6.98 -10.81
N ASP A 154 -22.83 -6.23 -11.51
CA ASP A 154 -22.27 -6.67 -12.77
C ASP A 154 -21.57 -8.03 -12.63
N VAL A 155 -21.71 -8.87 -13.64
CA VAL A 155 -21.07 -10.19 -13.74
C VAL A 155 -20.01 -10.18 -14.83
#